data_AF-A0AAE5HWF2-F1
#
_entry.id   AF-A0AAE5HWF2-F1
#
_cell.length_a   1.000
_cell.length_b   1.000
_cell.length_c   1.000
_cell.angle_alpha   90.00
_cell.angle_beta   90.00
_cell.angle_gamma   90.00
#
_symmetry.space_group_name_H-M   'P 1'
#
loop_
_entity.id
_entity.type
_entity.pdbx_description
1 polymer ?
#
loop_
_entity_poly.entity_id
_entity_poly.type
_entity_poly.pdbx_seq_one_letter_code
_entity_poly.pdbx_strand_id
1 'polypeptide(L)'
;MNIAKTFFKTASMLLLAAIMVISGALSYVTQQTTTANASSDSLKIKVDNTDVPGQAKQEAKQHFSSYAQALSQIDRSGNNGEFKLGHSFKIYKFNGQEDGDFYYPVMQGDTIKYILTVTPKSENDVHANKNNANYSVRISKFISDELNQYRQNNTPITIFTNKDGYYIEHDKRLDLVMQTKLPDDKTKPSTPAVPNLELKQTVNATQTEATHSSVATKYVNLLPNFQIREQQGNNGWCAGYTMAALLNATKNTSQYRAQDVMHQIHPGLSGQAFQFTGLTADEMIQYGRAQGKNTSYYNGMPSFNMVDQYTKDNKGIAILGKQIEATQGMHAGHAMAVVGNAVTADNQQVIVFWNPWDRDYSLQPADSNVIPVSNGDHYHWYGSVVGF
;
A
#
# COMPACT_ATOMS: atom_id res chain seq x y z
N MET A 1 -49.78 -72.76 -16.85
CA MET A 1 -49.32 -74.16 -16.93
C MET A 1 -48.09 -74.32 -16.06
N ASN A 2 -47.99 -75.45 -15.34
CA ASN A 2 -46.83 -76.03 -14.67
C ASN A 2 -46.07 -75.22 -13.58
N ILE A 3 -45.57 -75.99 -12.61
CA ILE A 3 -44.87 -75.63 -11.36
C ILE A 3 -43.60 -76.51 -11.27
N ALA A 4 -42.66 -76.17 -10.37
CA ALA A 4 -41.40 -76.89 -10.05
C ALA A 4 -40.27 -76.76 -11.11
N LYS A 5 -38.96 -76.87 -10.79
CA LYS A 5 -38.15 -77.25 -9.59
C LYS A 5 -36.72 -76.69 -9.81
N THR A 6 -35.80 -76.36 -8.87
CA THR A 6 -35.69 -76.31 -7.38
C THR A 6 -34.63 -75.19 -7.05
N PHE A 7 -33.77 -75.07 -6.01
CA PHE A 7 -33.39 -75.87 -4.82
C PHE A 7 -33.07 -74.98 -3.58
N PHE A 8 -31.88 -75.00 -2.97
CA PHE A 8 -31.57 -74.42 -1.64
C PHE A 8 -30.12 -73.91 -1.44
N LYS A 9 -29.97 -72.82 -0.65
CA LYS A 9 -29.05 -72.58 0.51
C LYS A 9 -29.04 -71.06 0.82
N THR A 10 -29.35 -70.47 2.00
CA THR A 10 -29.01 -70.68 3.44
C THR A 10 -27.51 -70.55 3.75
N ALA A 11 -27.01 -69.74 4.69
CA ALA A 11 -27.59 -68.82 5.71
C ALA A 11 -26.66 -67.58 5.88
N SER A 12 -26.77 -66.58 6.79
CA SER A 12 -27.25 -66.55 8.19
C SER A 12 -27.41 -65.11 8.73
N MET A 13 -28.34 -64.90 9.70
CA MET A 13 -28.19 -64.26 11.05
C MET A 13 -27.45 -62.90 11.24
N LEU A 14 -27.83 -61.95 12.12
CA LEU A 14 -28.85 -61.77 13.20
C LEU A 14 -29.31 -60.27 13.19
N LEU A 15 -30.56 -59.89 13.56
CA LEU A 15 -31.08 -59.55 14.92
C LEU A 15 -30.35 -58.35 15.59
N LEU A 16 -30.97 -57.38 16.27
CA LEU A 16 -32.25 -57.33 17.04
C LEU A 16 -32.86 -55.91 17.04
N ALA A 17 -34.14 -55.77 17.41
CA ALA A 17 -34.83 -54.48 17.58
C ALA A 17 -35.44 -54.29 19.00
N ALA A 18 -35.71 -53.04 19.34
CA ALA A 18 -36.56 -52.54 20.44
C ALA A 18 -36.13 -52.78 21.91
N ILE A 19 -35.70 -51.69 22.55
CA ILE A 19 -36.23 -51.23 23.85
C ILE A 19 -36.70 -49.78 23.64
N MET A 20 -37.79 -49.37 24.31
CA MET A 20 -38.45 -48.07 24.10
C MET A 20 -38.97 -47.53 25.44
N VAL A 21 -39.11 -46.20 25.57
CA VAL A 21 -39.69 -45.44 26.72
C VAL A 21 -38.84 -45.61 28.02
N ILE A 22 -38.76 -44.70 29.00
CA ILE A 22 -39.54 -43.50 29.36
C ILE A 22 -38.63 -42.32 29.74
N SER A 23 -39.16 -41.09 29.64
CA SER A 23 -38.68 -39.81 30.18
C SER A 23 -37.55 -39.07 29.44
N GLY A 24 -37.56 -37.73 29.38
CA GLY A 24 -38.67 -36.84 29.73
C GLY A 24 -38.28 -35.43 30.20
N ALA A 25 -37.59 -34.64 29.37
CA ALA A 25 -37.37 -33.22 29.66
C ALA A 25 -37.35 -32.38 28.38
N LEU A 26 -37.88 -31.16 28.47
CA LEU A 26 -37.74 -30.14 27.43
C LEU A 26 -36.29 -29.65 27.39
N SER A 27 -35.59 -29.92 26.29
CA SER A 27 -34.35 -29.21 25.96
C SER A 27 -34.66 -28.18 24.87
N TYR A 28 -34.42 -26.92 25.19
CA TYR A 28 -34.51 -25.83 24.22
C TYR A 28 -33.57 -26.10 23.03
N VAL A 29 -33.95 -25.63 21.84
CA VAL A 29 -32.98 -25.44 20.76
C VAL A 29 -32.11 -24.25 21.15
N THR A 30 -31.11 -24.52 22.00
CA THR A 30 -29.94 -23.66 22.08
C THR A 30 -29.30 -23.68 20.71
N GLN A 31 -29.37 -22.55 20.00
CA GLN A 31 -28.40 -22.29 18.95
C GLN A 31 -27.03 -22.46 19.59
N GLN A 32 -26.29 -23.49 19.18
CA GLN A 32 -24.84 -23.41 19.29
C GLN A 32 -24.42 -22.31 18.34
N THR A 33 -24.38 -21.08 18.87
CA THR A 33 -23.30 -20.17 18.54
C THR A 33 -22.02 -20.96 18.70
N THR A 34 -21.51 -21.46 17.58
CA THR A 34 -20.09 -21.77 17.45
C THR A 34 -19.38 -20.47 17.72
N THR A 35 -18.99 -20.26 18.98
CA THR A 35 -17.98 -19.28 19.36
C THR A 35 -16.79 -19.62 18.50
N ALA A 36 -16.57 -18.86 17.43
CA ALA A 36 -15.40 -19.00 16.61
C ALA A 36 -14.21 -18.93 17.57
N ASN A 37 -13.37 -19.97 17.58
CA ASN A 37 -12.13 -19.93 18.35
C ASN A 37 -11.44 -18.63 17.95
N ALA A 38 -11.21 -17.75 18.94
CA ALA A 38 -10.63 -16.45 18.67
C ALA A 38 -9.31 -16.68 17.94
N SER A 39 -9.22 -16.24 16.68
CA SER A 39 -8.01 -16.36 15.89
C SER A 39 -6.89 -15.68 16.67
N SER A 40 -5.92 -16.46 17.15
CA SER A 40 -4.79 -15.98 17.97
C SER A 40 -4.01 -14.85 17.30
N ASP A 41 -4.09 -14.81 15.98
CA ASP A 41 -3.27 -14.02 15.07
C ASP A 41 -4.08 -12.80 14.59
N SER A 42 -4.51 -11.95 15.52
CA SER A 42 -5.33 -10.76 15.22
C SER A 42 -4.61 -9.46 15.54
N LEU A 43 -4.51 -8.56 14.55
CA LEU A 43 -3.79 -7.30 14.67
C LEU A 43 -4.58 -6.33 15.56
N LYS A 44 -4.01 -5.95 16.71
CA LYS A 44 -4.59 -4.95 17.61
C LYS A 44 -3.83 -3.63 17.48
N ILE A 45 -4.50 -2.54 17.14
CA ILE A 45 -3.89 -1.21 16.98
C ILE A 45 -4.58 -0.21 17.90
N LYS A 46 -3.81 0.47 18.76
CA LYS A 46 -4.28 1.57 19.61
C LYS A 46 -4.60 2.78 18.75
N VAL A 47 -5.74 3.42 19.01
CA VAL A 47 -6.17 4.67 18.37
C VAL A 47 -6.86 5.57 19.40
N ASP A 48 -6.90 6.87 19.15
CA ASP A 48 -7.64 7.81 20.00
C ASP A 48 -9.16 7.57 19.90
N ASN A 49 -9.63 7.41 18.66
CA ASN A 49 -11.02 7.22 18.28
C ASN A 49 -11.10 6.36 17.00
N THR A 50 -12.16 5.57 16.85
CA THR A 50 -12.42 4.74 15.67
C THR A 50 -13.22 5.43 14.57
N ASP A 51 -13.40 6.74 14.64
CA ASP A 51 -14.28 7.47 13.71
C ASP A 51 -13.63 7.64 12.33
N VAL A 52 -14.41 7.31 11.30
CA VAL A 52 -14.08 7.47 9.88
C VAL A 52 -15.25 8.13 9.15
N PRO A 53 -15.03 9.19 8.36
CA PRO A 53 -16.05 9.83 7.54
C PRO A 53 -16.78 8.85 6.62
N GLY A 54 -18.09 9.04 6.45
CA GLY A 54 -18.93 8.16 5.63
C GLY A 54 -18.44 7.99 4.18
N GLN A 55 -17.92 9.08 3.58
CA GLN A 55 -17.33 9.05 2.24
C GLN A 55 -16.03 8.22 2.20
N ALA A 56 -15.08 8.47 3.09
CA ALA A 56 -13.85 7.68 3.19
C ALA A 56 -14.13 6.17 3.39
N LYS A 57 -15.16 5.85 4.19
CA LYS A 57 -15.62 4.48 4.45
C LYS A 57 -16.30 3.85 3.23
N GLN A 58 -17.00 4.64 2.41
CA GLN A 58 -17.59 4.19 1.15
C GLN A 58 -16.51 3.90 0.11
N GLU A 59 -15.58 4.83 -0.11
CA GLU A 59 -14.44 4.68 -1.03
C GLU A 59 -13.65 3.39 -0.76
N ALA A 60 -13.33 3.12 0.52
CA ALA A 60 -12.68 1.89 0.93
C ALA A 60 -13.44 0.63 0.50
N LYS A 61 -14.73 0.54 0.85
CA LYS A 61 -15.56 -0.66 0.56
C LYS A 61 -15.84 -0.83 -0.93
N GLN A 62 -15.96 0.26 -1.68
CA GLN A 62 -16.24 0.25 -3.11
C GLN A 62 -15.05 -0.28 -3.93
N HIS A 63 -13.83 0.09 -3.54
CA HIS A 63 -12.65 -0.05 -4.41
C HIS A 63 -11.60 -1.09 -3.96
N PHE A 64 -11.56 -1.52 -2.68
CA PHE A 64 -10.44 -2.31 -2.16
C PHE A 64 -10.10 -3.56 -2.98
N SER A 65 -11.10 -4.33 -3.39
CA SER A 65 -10.93 -5.64 -4.03
C SER A 65 -10.46 -5.56 -5.48
N SER A 66 -10.83 -4.49 -6.19
CA SER A 66 -10.41 -4.28 -7.58
C SER A 66 -9.00 -3.67 -7.66
N TYR A 67 -8.65 -2.80 -6.70
CA TYR A 67 -7.30 -2.29 -6.51
C TYR A 67 -6.33 -3.41 -6.07
N ALA A 68 -6.74 -4.28 -5.14
CA ALA A 68 -5.95 -5.44 -4.72
C ALA A 68 -5.73 -6.45 -5.86
N GLN A 69 -6.75 -6.75 -6.66
CA GLN A 69 -6.57 -7.61 -7.83
C GLN A 69 -5.62 -6.97 -8.86
N ALA A 70 -5.77 -5.68 -9.14
CA ALA A 70 -4.87 -4.96 -10.06
C ALA A 70 -3.41 -5.01 -9.58
N LEU A 71 -3.15 -4.73 -8.30
CA LEU A 71 -1.79 -4.78 -7.76
C LEU A 71 -1.24 -6.22 -7.77
N SER A 72 -2.04 -7.24 -7.44
CA SER A 72 -1.61 -8.65 -7.44
C SER A 72 -1.24 -9.20 -8.83
N GLN A 73 -1.83 -8.63 -9.88
CA GLN A 73 -1.48 -8.91 -11.27
C GLN A 73 -0.20 -8.16 -11.70
N ILE A 74 0.02 -6.95 -11.19
CA ILE A 74 1.17 -6.09 -11.50
C ILE A 74 2.44 -6.56 -10.79
N ASP A 75 2.36 -6.88 -9.50
CA ASP A 75 3.49 -7.39 -8.70
C ASP A 75 3.76 -8.90 -8.91
N ARG A 76 2.88 -9.56 -9.68
CA ARG A 76 2.90 -11.00 -10.01
C ARG A 76 2.75 -11.94 -8.81
N SER A 77 2.23 -11.47 -7.68
CA SER A 77 1.79 -12.33 -6.57
C SER A 77 0.59 -13.22 -6.94
N GLY A 78 -0.16 -12.86 -7.98
CA GLY A 78 -0.86 -13.78 -8.90
C GLY A 78 -2.06 -14.56 -8.36
N ASN A 79 -2.36 -14.45 -7.06
CA ASN A 79 -3.45 -15.19 -6.42
C ASN A 79 -4.82 -14.56 -6.74
N ASN A 80 -5.51 -15.08 -7.74
CA ASN A 80 -6.96 -14.89 -7.86
C ASN A 80 -7.66 -15.54 -6.65
N GLY A 81 -8.58 -14.84 -6.00
CA GLY A 81 -9.26 -15.37 -4.80
C GLY A 81 -10.24 -14.38 -4.16
N GLU A 82 -10.56 -14.60 -2.89
CA GLU A 82 -11.34 -13.66 -2.08
C GLU A 82 -10.41 -12.65 -1.40
N PHE A 83 -10.78 -11.37 -1.46
CA PHE A 83 -10.16 -10.32 -0.67
C PHE A 83 -11.11 -9.89 0.47
N LYS A 84 -10.54 -9.71 1.66
CA LYS A 84 -11.23 -9.21 2.86
C LYS A 84 -10.68 -7.84 3.21
N LEU A 85 -11.56 -6.86 3.40
CA LEU A 85 -11.22 -5.56 3.95
C LEU A 85 -11.24 -5.64 5.48
N GLY A 86 -10.16 -5.23 6.12
CA GLY A 86 -10.04 -5.11 7.57
C GLY A 86 -10.79 -3.92 8.14
N HIS A 87 -10.75 -3.75 9.47
CA HIS A 87 -11.15 -2.48 10.09
C HIS A 87 -10.04 -1.43 9.92
N SER A 88 -10.43 -0.19 9.68
CA SER A 88 -9.52 0.96 9.56
C SER A 88 -8.72 1.24 10.83
N PHE A 89 -7.43 1.55 10.66
CA PHE A 89 -6.58 2.17 11.68
C PHE A 89 -6.06 3.54 11.21
N LYS A 90 -5.37 4.24 12.11
CA LYS A 90 -4.80 5.58 11.92
C LYS A 90 -3.33 5.57 12.33
N ILE A 91 -2.55 6.51 11.82
CA ILE A 91 -1.14 6.69 12.17
C ILE A 91 -0.94 8.07 12.80
N TYR A 92 -0.04 8.16 13.77
CA TYR A 92 0.17 9.35 14.58
C TYR A 92 1.57 9.95 14.38
N LYS A 93 1.67 11.26 14.20
CA LYS A 93 2.93 11.99 14.33
C LYS A 93 3.38 11.94 15.80
N PHE A 94 4.68 12.06 16.07
CA PHE A 94 5.25 11.97 17.43
C PHE A 94 4.75 13.05 18.41
N ASN A 95 4.07 14.09 17.91
CA ASN A 95 3.35 15.11 18.70
C ASN A 95 1.90 14.72 19.07
N GLY A 96 1.42 13.54 18.66
CA GLY A 96 0.05 13.06 18.88
C GLY A 96 -0.97 13.42 17.80
N GLN A 97 -0.56 14.15 16.74
CA GLN A 97 -1.45 14.52 15.64
C GLN A 97 -1.72 13.31 14.72
N GLU A 98 -2.99 13.05 14.36
CA GLU A 98 -3.33 12.13 13.25
C GLU A 98 -2.71 12.65 11.94
N ASP A 99 -2.12 11.78 11.11
CA ASP A 99 -1.56 12.18 9.82
C ASP A 99 -2.59 12.75 8.84
N GLY A 100 -3.77 12.13 8.76
CA GLY A 100 -4.89 12.59 7.94
C GLY A 100 -5.66 11.44 7.28
N ASP A 101 -4.96 10.35 7.01
CA ASP A 101 -5.40 9.18 6.26
C ASP A 101 -6.19 8.16 7.10
N PHE A 102 -6.82 7.21 6.40
CA PHE A 102 -7.41 6.02 7.00
C PHE A 102 -6.85 4.76 6.32
N TYR A 103 -6.22 3.89 7.10
CA TYR A 103 -5.49 2.74 6.59
C TYR A 103 -6.27 1.45 6.85
N TYR A 104 -6.57 0.69 5.80
CA TYR A 104 -7.31 -0.57 5.88
C TYR A 104 -6.43 -1.74 5.46
N PRO A 105 -6.24 -2.77 6.33
CA PRO A 105 -5.62 -4.02 5.90
C PRO A 105 -6.45 -4.71 4.82
N VAL A 106 -5.85 -5.00 3.67
CA VAL A 106 -6.47 -5.88 2.66
C VAL A 106 -5.85 -7.26 2.79
N MET A 107 -6.66 -8.21 3.21
CA MET A 107 -6.26 -9.58 3.51
C MET A 107 -6.67 -10.55 2.40
N GLN A 108 -5.88 -11.60 2.22
CA GLN A 108 -6.21 -12.75 1.39
C GLN A 108 -5.98 -14.03 2.19
N GLY A 109 -7.00 -14.89 2.25
CA GLY A 109 -7.06 -15.89 3.32
C GLY A 109 -7.08 -15.18 4.66
N ASP A 110 -6.05 -15.41 5.48
CA ASP A 110 -5.85 -14.70 6.75
C ASP A 110 -4.59 -13.83 6.76
N THR A 111 -3.84 -13.70 5.65
CA THR A 111 -2.62 -12.86 5.58
C THR A 111 -2.95 -11.45 5.10
N ILE A 112 -2.45 -10.41 5.77
CA ILE A 112 -2.50 -9.03 5.22
C ILE A 112 -1.57 -9.01 4.00
N LYS A 113 -2.06 -8.62 2.82
CA LYS A 113 -1.27 -8.57 1.57
C LYS A 113 -0.91 -7.16 1.14
N TYR A 114 -1.80 -6.21 1.44
CA TYR A 114 -1.68 -4.82 1.07
C TYR A 114 -2.32 -3.95 2.15
N ILE A 115 -1.95 -2.67 2.17
CA ILE A 115 -2.74 -1.64 2.86
C ILE A 115 -3.42 -0.79 1.80
N LEU A 116 -4.73 -0.59 1.96
CA LEU A 116 -5.49 0.42 1.23
C LEU A 116 -5.48 1.70 2.09
N THR A 117 -4.87 2.76 1.57
CA THR A 117 -4.88 4.09 2.19
C THR A 117 -5.99 4.90 1.56
N VAL A 118 -6.95 5.36 2.38
CA VAL A 118 -7.96 6.34 1.97
C VAL A 118 -7.45 7.72 2.35
N THR A 119 -7.27 8.57 1.34
CA THR A 119 -6.54 9.84 1.44
C THR A 119 -7.36 11.00 0.83
N PRO A 120 -7.23 12.25 1.31
CA PRO A 120 -7.91 13.40 0.71
C PRO A 120 -7.54 13.55 -0.77
N LYS A 121 -8.54 13.81 -1.63
CA LYS A 121 -8.40 13.71 -3.10
C LYS A 121 -7.64 14.89 -3.74
N SER A 122 -7.67 16.06 -3.11
CA SER A 122 -6.98 17.27 -3.58
C SER A 122 -6.40 18.07 -2.41
N GLU A 123 -5.51 19.02 -2.71
CA GLU A 123 -4.92 19.97 -1.75
C GLU A 123 -5.98 20.73 -0.93
N ASN A 124 -7.15 21.02 -1.54
CA ASN A 124 -8.28 21.62 -0.82
C ASN A 124 -8.91 20.65 0.19
N ASP A 125 -8.94 19.34 -0.12
CA ASP A 125 -9.51 18.32 0.76
C ASP A 125 -8.58 18.02 1.95
N VAL A 126 -7.25 18.13 1.78
CA VAL A 126 -6.26 18.01 2.87
C VAL A 126 -6.50 19.07 3.97
N HIS A 127 -6.97 20.25 3.58
CA HIS A 127 -7.27 21.36 4.51
C HIS A 127 -8.76 21.47 4.88
N ALA A 128 -9.61 20.59 4.37
CA ALA A 128 -11.04 20.58 4.67
C ALA A 128 -11.34 19.91 6.03
N ASN A 129 -12.58 20.09 6.51
CA ASN A 129 -13.08 19.25 7.61
C ASN A 129 -13.21 17.80 7.10
N LYS A 130 -12.71 16.81 7.85
CA LYS A 130 -12.73 15.39 7.45
C LYS A 130 -14.12 14.86 7.04
N ASN A 131 -15.22 15.43 7.56
CA ASN A 131 -16.58 15.03 7.17
C ASN A 131 -17.09 15.65 5.85
N ASN A 132 -16.37 16.63 5.29
CA ASN A 132 -16.70 17.36 4.07
C ASN A 132 -15.65 17.17 2.96
N ALA A 133 -14.51 16.53 3.27
CA ALA A 133 -13.42 16.29 2.35
C ALA A 133 -13.77 15.19 1.33
N ASN A 134 -13.42 15.39 0.07
CA ASN A 134 -13.47 14.33 -0.93
C ASN A 134 -12.28 13.38 -0.72
N TYR A 135 -12.53 12.09 -0.86
CA TYR A 135 -11.54 11.04 -0.63
C TYR A 135 -11.20 10.30 -1.92
N SER A 136 -10.05 9.61 -1.90
CA SER A 136 -9.61 8.71 -2.96
C SER A 136 -8.80 7.56 -2.35
N VAL A 137 -8.65 6.45 -3.07
CA VAL A 137 -7.95 5.26 -2.58
C VAL A 137 -6.60 5.02 -3.26
N ARG A 138 -5.55 4.79 -2.47
CA ARG A 138 -4.27 4.24 -2.92
C ARG A 138 -4.08 2.84 -2.35
N ILE A 139 -3.40 1.95 -3.08
CA ILE A 139 -2.99 0.63 -2.55
C ILE A 139 -1.50 0.38 -2.81
N SER A 140 -0.83 -0.25 -1.83
CA SER A 140 0.54 -0.78 -1.94
C SER A 140 0.79 -1.85 -0.86
N LYS A 141 1.99 -2.44 -0.81
CA LYS A 141 2.42 -3.34 0.28
C LYS A 141 2.81 -2.62 1.59
N PHE A 142 2.65 -1.30 1.68
CA PHE A 142 3.03 -0.45 2.81
C PHE A 142 2.94 -1.15 4.19
N ILE A 143 4.09 -1.38 4.82
CA ILE A 143 4.31 -2.06 6.12
C ILE A 143 3.51 -3.36 6.36
N SER A 144 3.00 -4.03 5.31
CA SER A 144 2.03 -5.12 5.46
C SER A 144 2.68 -6.43 5.93
N ASP A 145 3.91 -6.72 5.52
CA ASP A 145 4.70 -7.86 6.00
C ASP A 145 5.15 -7.64 7.45
N GLU A 146 5.44 -6.40 7.85
CA GLU A 146 5.74 -6.01 9.23
C GLU A 146 4.49 -6.13 10.11
N LEU A 147 3.34 -5.60 9.67
CA LEU A 147 2.07 -5.70 10.40
C LEU A 147 1.58 -7.15 10.57
N ASN A 148 1.98 -8.09 9.71
CA ASN A 148 1.70 -9.51 9.94
C ASN A 148 2.45 -10.08 11.15
N GLN A 149 3.60 -9.52 11.54
CA GLN A 149 4.40 -10.00 12.67
C GLN A 149 3.76 -9.64 14.02
N TYR A 150 3.19 -8.44 14.14
CA TYR A 150 2.52 -7.94 15.36
C TYR A 150 1.07 -8.44 15.54
N ARG A 151 0.70 -9.54 14.88
CA ARG A 151 -0.62 -10.20 15.03
C ARG A 151 -0.67 -11.22 16.15
N GLN A 152 0.47 -11.80 16.49
CA GLN A 152 0.58 -12.85 17.50
C GLN A 152 0.48 -12.24 18.90
N ASN A 153 0.17 -13.07 19.90
CA ASN A 153 0.09 -12.71 21.32
C ASN A 153 -1.00 -11.69 21.71
N ASN A 154 -1.76 -11.14 20.75
CA ASN A 154 -2.87 -10.20 20.98
C ASN A 154 -2.46 -8.87 21.67
N THR A 155 -1.16 -8.52 21.66
CA THR A 155 -0.65 -7.26 22.22
C THR A 155 -1.01 -6.06 21.32
N PRO A 156 -1.68 -5.01 21.83
CA PRO A 156 -1.94 -3.81 21.03
C PRO A 156 -0.68 -3.01 20.73
N ILE A 157 -0.44 -2.72 19.45
CA ILE A 157 0.63 -1.83 18.98
C ILE A 157 0.12 -0.39 18.77
N THR A 158 1.05 0.56 18.68
CA THR A 158 0.77 1.90 18.12
C THR A 158 1.61 2.09 16.85
N ILE A 159 1.10 2.83 15.85
CA ILE A 159 1.88 3.15 14.64
C ILE A 159 2.15 4.65 14.62
N PHE A 160 3.44 5.00 14.52
CA PHE A 160 3.92 6.38 14.54
C PHE A 160 4.68 6.75 13.26
N THR A 161 4.74 8.05 12.95
CA THR A 161 5.43 8.59 11.77
C THR A 161 6.20 9.88 12.07
N ASN A 162 7.37 10.05 11.45
CA ASN A 162 8.11 11.31 11.41
C ASN A 162 8.94 11.41 10.11
N LYS A 163 9.70 12.51 9.95
CA LYS A 163 10.53 12.82 8.77
C LYS A 163 11.58 11.76 8.37
N ASP A 164 11.94 10.83 9.25
CA ASP A 164 12.91 9.76 8.98
C ASP A 164 12.22 8.41 8.64
N GLY A 165 10.93 8.23 8.97
CA GLY A 165 10.18 7.01 8.66
C GLY A 165 8.93 6.73 9.50
N TYR A 166 8.39 5.52 9.29
CA TYR A 166 7.34 4.92 10.11
C TYR A 166 7.91 3.96 11.16
N TYR A 167 7.27 3.94 12.33
CA TYR A 167 7.68 3.15 13.49
C TYR A 167 6.47 2.40 14.07
N ILE A 168 6.71 1.20 14.61
CA ILE A 168 5.73 0.47 15.42
C ILE A 168 6.16 0.53 16.89
N GLU A 169 5.22 0.92 17.77
CA GLU A 169 5.38 0.85 19.21
C GLU A 169 4.79 -0.45 19.75
N HIS A 170 5.63 -1.19 20.47
CA HIS A 170 5.27 -2.41 21.19
C HIS A 170 6.09 -2.48 22.48
N ASP A 171 5.48 -2.84 23.62
CA ASP A 171 6.12 -2.91 24.94
C ASP A 171 7.01 -1.71 25.30
N LYS A 172 6.60 -0.48 24.94
CA LYS A 172 7.40 0.75 25.13
C LYS A 172 8.76 0.73 24.43
N ARG A 173 8.85 0.05 23.29
CA ARG A 173 9.95 0.12 22.31
C ARG A 173 9.41 0.64 20.99
N LEU A 174 10.28 1.23 20.17
CA LEU A 174 9.95 1.70 18.82
C LEU A 174 10.83 0.98 17.80
N ASP A 175 10.20 0.16 16.97
CA ASP A 175 10.85 -0.52 15.85
C ASP A 175 10.64 0.30 14.58
N LEU A 176 11.72 0.72 13.91
CA LEU A 176 11.66 1.43 12.62
C LEU A 176 11.30 0.42 11.51
N VAL A 177 10.09 0.53 10.95
CA VAL A 177 9.57 -0.42 9.95
C VAL A 177 9.76 0.05 8.51
N MET A 178 9.81 1.36 8.26
CA MET A 178 10.12 1.89 6.92
C MET A 178 10.88 3.21 7.02
N GLN A 179 12.13 3.24 6.54
CA GLN A 179 12.94 4.46 6.44
C GLN A 179 12.63 5.22 5.15
N THR A 180 12.38 6.53 5.27
CA THR A 180 11.99 7.37 4.13
C THR A 180 12.69 8.72 4.15
N LYS A 181 13.96 8.76 3.72
CA LYS A 181 14.77 9.98 3.80
C LYS A 181 14.44 10.94 2.65
N LEU A 182 14.24 12.21 2.98
CA LEU A 182 14.02 13.29 2.01
C LEU A 182 15.34 13.96 1.58
N PRO A 183 15.37 14.63 0.41
CA PRO A 183 16.47 15.52 0.02
C PRO A 183 16.77 16.60 1.06
N ASP A 184 18.03 17.02 1.11
CA ASP A 184 18.60 18.08 1.94
C ASP A 184 18.45 17.99 3.48
N ASP A 185 17.70 17.01 4.01
CA ASP A 185 17.70 16.67 5.44
C ASP A 185 19.01 15.99 5.86
N LYS A 186 20.02 16.83 6.13
CA LYS A 186 21.37 16.47 6.58
C LYS A 186 21.41 15.89 8.00
N THR A 187 20.29 15.83 8.72
CA THR A 187 20.26 15.22 10.06
C THR A 187 20.40 13.70 9.98
N LYS A 188 21.20 13.10 10.87
CA LYS A 188 21.18 11.64 11.04
C LYS A 188 19.81 11.24 11.60
N PRO A 189 19.21 10.13 11.14
CA PRO A 189 18.07 9.52 11.81
C PRO A 189 18.42 9.29 13.28
N SER A 190 17.63 9.85 14.19
CA SER A 190 17.70 9.51 15.61
C SER A 190 16.81 8.31 15.87
N THR A 191 17.10 7.57 16.95
CA THR A 191 16.08 6.73 17.59
C THR A 191 15.22 7.67 18.43
N PRO A 192 13.96 7.96 18.05
CA PRO A 192 13.12 8.84 18.83
C PRO A 192 12.68 8.16 20.14
N ALA A 193 12.39 8.95 21.16
CA ALA A 193 11.75 8.44 22.37
C ALA A 193 10.29 8.06 22.08
N VAL A 194 9.75 7.09 22.84
CA VAL A 194 8.33 6.72 22.79
C VAL A 194 7.47 7.94 23.14
N PRO A 195 6.51 8.35 22.29
CA PRO A 195 5.58 9.42 22.62
C PRO A 195 4.77 9.09 23.88
N ASN A 196 4.66 10.05 24.80
CA ASN A 196 3.78 9.94 25.96
C ASN A 196 2.33 10.27 25.56
N LEU A 197 1.71 9.37 24.78
CA LEU A 197 0.40 9.55 24.16
C LEU A 197 -0.58 8.47 24.66
N GLU A 198 -1.63 8.89 25.36
CA GLU A 198 -2.70 7.99 25.82
C GLU A 198 -3.80 7.83 24.76
N LEU A 199 -3.71 6.75 23.98
CA LEU A 199 -4.71 6.38 22.99
C LEU A 199 -5.82 5.55 23.65
N LYS A 200 -7.07 6.00 23.48
CA LYS A 200 -8.22 5.59 24.33
C LYS A 200 -8.92 4.31 23.87
N GLN A 201 -8.68 3.87 22.64
CA GLN A 201 -9.40 2.77 21.99
C GLN A 201 -8.43 1.79 21.33
N THR A 202 -8.90 0.60 20.94
CA THR A 202 -8.11 -0.40 20.23
C THR A 202 -8.94 -1.06 19.14
N VAL A 203 -8.45 -0.99 17.90
CA VAL A 203 -9.06 -1.62 16.73
C VAL A 203 -8.53 -3.03 16.56
N ASN A 204 -9.42 -3.98 16.25
CA ASN A 204 -9.06 -5.28 15.70
C ASN A 204 -8.92 -5.14 14.17
N ALA A 205 -7.75 -4.70 13.69
CA ALA A 205 -7.58 -4.26 12.30
C ALA A 205 -7.77 -5.42 11.29
N THR A 206 -7.47 -6.66 11.69
CA THR A 206 -7.75 -7.87 10.90
C THR A 206 -9.19 -8.38 11.02
N GLN A 207 -10.07 -7.72 11.78
CA GLN A 207 -11.50 -8.03 11.74
C GLN A 207 -12.06 -7.69 10.37
N THR A 208 -12.81 -8.59 9.76
CA THR A 208 -13.34 -8.39 8.41
C THR A 208 -14.55 -7.46 8.45
N GLU A 209 -14.45 -6.31 7.77
CA GLU A 209 -15.53 -5.33 7.58
C GLU A 209 -16.23 -5.49 6.21
N ALA A 210 -15.55 -6.01 5.19
CA ALA A 210 -16.14 -6.35 3.89
C ALA A 210 -15.40 -7.51 3.23
N THR A 211 -16.08 -8.23 2.35
CA THR A 211 -15.55 -9.42 1.67
C THR A 211 -16.04 -9.46 0.24
N HIS A 212 -15.12 -9.42 -0.73
CA HIS A 212 -15.46 -9.49 -2.16
C HIS A 212 -14.55 -10.50 -2.86
N SER A 213 -15.13 -11.27 -3.77
CA SER A 213 -14.35 -12.07 -4.73
C SER A 213 -13.59 -11.15 -5.69
N SER A 214 -12.34 -11.50 -6.00
CA SER A 214 -11.57 -10.84 -7.05
C SER A 214 -12.28 -10.91 -8.40
N VAL A 215 -12.28 -9.79 -9.12
CA VAL A 215 -12.75 -9.71 -10.51
C VAL A 215 -11.57 -9.19 -11.33
N ALA A 216 -11.31 -9.83 -12.48
CA ALA A 216 -10.12 -9.56 -13.28
C ALA A 216 -9.99 -8.09 -13.69
N THR A 217 -8.75 -7.59 -13.61
CA THR A 217 -8.38 -6.24 -14.06
C THR A 217 -8.64 -6.09 -15.56
N LYS A 218 -9.30 -5.01 -15.97
CA LYS A 218 -9.74 -4.82 -17.36
C LYS A 218 -8.60 -4.50 -18.31
N TYR A 219 -7.56 -3.83 -17.81
CA TYR A 219 -6.41 -3.43 -18.60
C TYR A 219 -5.19 -3.19 -17.70
N VAL A 220 -4.00 -3.57 -18.16
CA VAL A 220 -2.71 -3.27 -17.52
C VAL A 220 -1.69 -3.01 -18.62
N ASN A 221 -0.96 -1.90 -18.50
CA ASN A 221 0.10 -1.48 -19.42
C ASN A 221 1.29 -0.98 -18.58
N LEU A 222 2.49 -1.53 -18.77
CA LEU A 222 3.67 -1.30 -17.93
C LEU A 222 4.93 -1.21 -18.81
N LEU A 223 5.92 -0.41 -18.38
CA LEU A 223 7.24 -0.35 -19.00
C LEU A 223 7.90 -1.75 -18.93
N PRO A 224 8.19 -2.41 -20.06
CA PRO A 224 8.33 -3.87 -20.11
C PRO A 224 9.52 -4.43 -19.32
N ASN A 225 10.60 -3.64 -19.16
CA ASN A 225 11.81 -4.04 -18.43
C ASN A 225 11.97 -3.30 -17.09
N PHE A 226 10.90 -2.64 -16.60
CA PHE A 226 10.93 -1.98 -15.30
C PHE A 226 11.04 -3.02 -14.18
N GLN A 227 11.96 -2.76 -13.27
CA GLN A 227 12.24 -3.61 -12.12
C GLN A 227 12.89 -2.75 -11.05
N ILE A 228 12.42 -2.89 -9.82
CA ILE A 228 13.02 -2.30 -8.63
C ILE A 228 14.33 -3.06 -8.35
N ARG A 229 15.47 -2.35 -8.35
CA ARG A 229 16.83 -2.94 -8.28
C ARG A 229 17.69 -2.38 -7.14
N GLU A 230 17.13 -1.45 -6.37
CA GLU A 230 17.74 -0.66 -5.30
C GLU A 230 16.62 0.11 -4.57
N GLN A 231 16.88 0.53 -3.33
CA GLN A 231 15.93 1.19 -2.44
C GLN A 231 16.61 2.42 -1.80
N GLN A 232 15.92 3.55 -1.71
CA GLN A 232 16.45 4.77 -1.11
C GLN A 232 16.49 4.65 0.42
N GLY A 233 17.70 4.41 0.94
CA GLY A 233 18.00 4.53 2.37
C GLY A 233 18.28 5.98 2.80
N ASN A 234 19.22 6.14 3.73
CA ASN A 234 19.59 7.44 4.31
C ASN A 234 20.40 8.36 3.35
N ASN A 235 19.78 8.85 2.28
CA ASN A 235 20.35 9.82 1.33
C ASN A 235 19.23 10.61 0.60
N GLY A 236 19.60 11.72 -0.05
CA GLY A 236 18.68 12.65 -0.72
C GLY A 236 18.35 12.33 -2.18
N TRP A 237 18.67 11.13 -2.68
CA TRP A 237 18.83 10.87 -4.12
C TRP A 237 17.57 10.38 -4.84
N CYS A 238 16.36 10.74 -4.40
CA CYS A 238 15.09 10.24 -4.95
C CYS A 238 14.98 10.34 -6.48
N ALA A 239 15.48 11.45 -7.04
CA ALA A 239 15.55 11.68 -8.48
C ALA A 239 16.60 10.79 -9.18
N GLY A 240 17.71 10.48 -8.50
CA GLY A 240 18.72 9.53 -8.95
C GLY A 240 18.17 8.11 -9.07
N TYR A 241 17.49 7.59 -8.03
CA TYR A 241 16.81 6.28 -8.09
C TYR A 241 15.74 6.24 -9.19
N THR A 242 14.92 7.30 -9.26
CA THR A 242 13.86 7.44 -10.27
C THR A 242 14.43 7.37 -11.68
N MET A 243 15.46 8.17 -11.98
CA MET A 243 16.10 8.16 -13.30
C MET A 243 16.83 6.84 -13.58
N ALA A 244 17.51 6.26 -12.59
CA ALA A 244 18.20 4.98 -12.76
C ALA A 244 17.22 3.84 -13.09
N ALA A 245 16.09 3.75 -12.38
CA ALA A 245 15.06 2.75 -12.67
C ALA A 245 14.41 2.96 -14.05
N LEU A 246 14.06 4.20 -14.41
CA LEU A 246 13.47 4.52 -15.71
C LEU A 246 14.45 4.25 -16.87
N LEU A 247 15.70 4.71 -16.80
CA LEU A 247 16.70 4.49 -17.84
C LEU A 247 17.06 3.00 -17.99
N ASN A 248 17.16 2.26 -16.89
CA ASN A 248 17.31 0.79 -16.92
C ASN A 248 16.12 0.12 -17.63
N ALA A 249 14.89 0.55 -17.34
CA ALA A 249 13.68 -0.01 -17.95
C ALA A 249 13.61 0.28 -19.46
N THR A 250 13.78 1.54 -19.85
CA THR A 250 13.54 1.99 -21.22
C THR A 250 14.70 1.67 -22.18
N LYS A 251 15.93 1.48 -21.66
CA LYS A 251 17.08 0.98 -22.43
C LYS A 251 17.31 -0.53 -22.31
N ASN A 252 16.49 -1.24 -21.54
CA ASN A 252 16.66 -2.67 -21.21
C ASN A 252 18.06 -3.02 -20.70
N THR A 253 18.47 -2.39 -19.60
CA THR A 253 19.78 -2.58 -18.96
C THR A 253 19.65 -2.60 -17.43
N SER A 254 20.75 -2.88 -16.74
CA SER A 254 20.87 -2.81 -15.27
C SER A 254 22.11 -2.02 -14.81
N GLN A 255 22.63 -1.17 -15.70
CA GLN A 255 23.86 -0.40 -15.50
C GLN A 255 23.66 0.90 -14.72
N TYR A 256 22.47 1.48 -14.73
CA TYR A 256 22.22 2.74 -14.00
C TYR A 256 21.95 2.46 -12.53
N ARG A 257 22.57 3.28 -11.67
CA ARG A 257 22.43 3.28 -10.21
C ARG A 257 22.28 4.71 -9.72
N ALA A 258 21.48 4.94 -8.68
CA ALA A 258 21.29 6.28 -8.12
C ALA A 258 22.62 6.97 -7.78
N GLN A 259 23.55 6.26 -7.14
CA GLN A 259 24.87 6.79 -6.79
C GLN A 259 25.67 7.25 -8.02
N ASP A 260 25.67 6.47 -9.11
CA ASP A 260 26.43 6.79 -10.32
C ASP A 260 25.81 7.97 -11.07
N VAL A 261 24.47 8.06 -11.10
CA VAL A 261 23.73 9.22 -11.62
C VAL A 261 24.09 10.49 -10.82
N MET A 262 24.07 10.43 -9.48
CA MET A 262 24.46 11.57 -8.64
C MET A 262 25.94 11.95 -8.83
N HIS A 263 26.86 10.98 -8.90
CA HIS A 263 28.29 11.28 -9.15
C HIS A 263 28.52 11.92 -10.52
N GLN A 264 27.78 11.52 -11.56
CA GLN A 264 27.92 12.11 -12.89
C GLN A 264 27.38 13.54 -12.97
N ILE A 265 26.35 13.90 -12.18
CA ILE A 265 25.80 15.27 -12.14
C ILE A 265 26.60 16.15 -11.17
N HIS A 266 27.04 15.63 -10.03
CA HIS A 266 27.75 16.36 -8.97
C HIS A 266 29.17 15.82 -8.68
N PRO A 267 30.09 15.74 -9.67
CA PRO A 267 31.39 15.09 -9.51
C PRO A 267 32.35 15.78 -8.52
N GLY A 268 32.05 17.01 -8.10
CA GLY A 268 32.82 17.74 -7.08
C GLY A 268 32.32 17.58 -5.63
N LEU A 269 31.19 16.91 -5.39
CA LEU A 269 30.66 16.73 -4.03
C LEU A 269 31.22 15.48 -3.35
N SER A 270 31.33 15.54 -2.03
CA SER A 270 31.74 14.40 -1.19
C SER A 270 31.06 14.43 0.19
N GLY A 271 31.20 13.34 0.95
CA GLY A 271 30.67 13.23 2.32
C GLY A 271 29.18 13.53 2.43
N GLN A 272 28.77 14.25 3.49
CA GLN A 272 27.37 14.63 3.71
C GLN A 272 26.81 15.56 2.63
N ALA A 273 27.64 16.35 1.93
CA ALA A 273 27.17 17.18 0.83
C ALA A 273 26.67 16.29 -0.31
N PHE A 274 27.50 15.34 -0.76
CA PHE A 274 27.09 14.34 -1.76
C PHE A 274 25.90 13.50 -1.29
N GLN A 275 25.88 13.06 -0.02
CA GLN A 275 24.83 12.20 0.54
C GLN A 275 23.42 12.82 0.53
N PHE A 276 23.30 14.14 0.69
CA PHE A 276 21.99 14.78 0.93
C PHE A 276 21.56 15.80 -0.13
N THR A 277 22.43 16.26 -1.02
CA THR A 277 22.01 17.12 -2.13
C THR A 277 21.03 16.39 -3.05
N GLY A 278 19.86 17.00 -3.31
CA GLY A 278 18.86 16.51 -4.26
C GLY A 278 19.21 16.84 -5.73
N LEU A 279 18.23 16.76 -6.62
CA LEU A 279 18.35 17.21 -8.02
C LEU A 279 17.18 18.11 -8.42
N THR A 280 17.45 19.12 -9.24
CA THR A 280 16.45 19.95 -9.91
C THR A 280 15.87 19.25 -11.14
N ALA A 281 14.69 19.69 -11.59
CA ALA A 281 14.09 19.19 -12.83
C ALA A 281 14.97 19.45 -14.06
N ASP A 282 15.72 20.56 -14.09
CA ASP A 282 16.63 20.87 -15.19
C ASP A 282 17.86 19.94 -15.22
N GLU A 283 18.43 19.57 -14.05
CA GLU A 283 19.48 18.55 -13.98
C GLU A 283 18.96 17.18 -14.44
N MET A 284 17.74 16.80 -14.05
CA MET A 284 17.09 15.57 -14.53
C MET A 284 16.90 15.57 -16.06
N ILE A 285 16.48 16.71 -16.62
CA ILE A 285 16.32 16.90 -18.06
C ILE A 285 17.67 16.83 -18.78
N GLN A 286 18.69 17.56 -18.31
CA GLN A 286 20.02 17.56 -18.90
C GLN A 286 20.67 16.18 -18.84
N TYR A 287 20.53 15.46 -17.72
CA TYR A 287 21.01 14.08 -17.57
C TYR A 287 20.32 13.15 -18.58
N GLY A 288 18.99 13.20 -18.70
CA GLY A 288 18.26 12.41 -19.70
C GLY A 288 18.77 12.66 -21.12
N ARG A 289 19.01 13.93 -21.50
CA ARG A 289 19.57 14.31 -22.81
C ARG A 289 20.98 13.80 -23.02
N ALA A 290 21.86 13.91 -22.02
CA ALA A 290 23.20 13.32 -22.05
C ALA A 290 23.16 11.78 -22.20
N GLN A 291 22.12 11.13 -21.67
CA GLN A 291 21.84 9.71 -21.85
C GLN A 291 21.09 9.38 -23.16
N GLY A 292 20.96 10.32 -24.11
CA GLY A 292 20.35 10.09 -25.43
C GLY A 292 18.82 10.01 -25.40
N LYS A 293 18.16 10.62 -24.42
CA LYS A 293 16.71 10.69 -24.28
C LYS A 293 16.18 12.10 -24.55
N ASN A 294 14.99 12.20 -25.14
CA ASN A 294 14.36 13.49 -25.40
C ASN A 294 13.50 13.93 -24.20
N THR A 295 14.17 14.25 -23.09
CA THR A 295 13.51 14.63 -21.84
C THR A 295 13.05 16.09 -21.84
N SER A 296 11.89 16.33 -21.23
CA SER A 296 11.30 17.66 -21.04
C SER A 296 10.49 17.75 -19.74
N TYR A 297 10.32 18.96 -19.22
CA TYR A 297 9.36 19.23 -18.15
C TYR A 297 7.92 19.12 -18.69
N TYR A 298 7.00 18.66 -17.85
CA TYR A 298 5.56 18.70 -18.04
C TYR A 298 4.94 19.26 -16.76
N ASN A 299 4.02 20.23 -16.90
CA ASN A 299 3.42 20.92 -15.76
C ASN A 299 2.17 20.18 -15.26
N GLY A 300 2.11 19.90 -13.96
CA GLY A 300 1.07 19.08 -13.33
C GLY A 300 1.23 17.57 -13.55
N MET A 301 0.20 16.83 -13.14
CA MET A 301 0.06 15.40 -13.30
C MET A 301 -0.33 15.05 -14.76
N PRO A 302 0.38 14.12 -15.45
CA PRO A 302 -0.03 13.62 -16.76
C PRO A 302 -1.35 12.84 -16.70
N SER A 303 -2.19 12.99 -17.72
CA SER A 303 -3.45 12.23 -17.81
C SER A 303 -3.22 10.73 -18.05
N PHE A 304 -4.20 9.90 -17.69
CA PHE A 304 -4.16 8.45 -17.93
C PHE A 304 -3.75 8.08 -19.38
N ASN A 305 -4.35 8.75 -20.37
CA ASN A 305 -4.06 8.54 -21.79
C ASN A 305 -2.63 8.97 -22.18
N MET A 306 -2.07 10.00 -21.52
CA MET A 306 -0.69 10.41 -21.75
C MET A 306 0.29 9.39 -21.16
N VAL A 307 0.04 8.89 -19.94
CA VAL A 307 0.83 7.79 -19.37
C VAL A 307 0.76 6.56 -20.27
N ASP A 308 -0.44 6.18 -20.71
CA ASP A 308 -0.66 5.02 -21.57
C ASP A 308 0.15 5.07 -22.88
N GLN A 309 0.14 6.22 -23.56
CA GLN A 309 0.92 6.42 -24.78
C GLN A 309 2.43 6.44 -24.51
N TYR A 310 2.89 7.10 -23.44
CA TYR A 310 4.31 7.12 -23.09
C TYR A 310 4.82 5.72 -22.72
N THR A 311 4.04 4.92 -21.99
CA THR A 311 4.37 3.53 -21.67
C THR A 311 4.42 2.65 -22.92
N LYS A 312 3.48 2.81 -23.87
CA LYS A 312 3.50 2.13 -25.18
C LYS A 312 4.71 2.53 -26.03
N ASP A 313 5.09 3.80 -25.99
CA ASP A 313 6.29 4.33 -26.65
C ASP A 313 7.60 3.95 -25.94
N ASN A 314 7.55 3.22 -24.82
CA ASN A 314 8.68 2.89 -23.95
C ASN A 314 9.47 4.14 -23.49
N LYS A 315 8.74 5.20 -23.13
CA LYS A 315 9.24 6.48 -22.60
C LYS A 315 8.94 6.59 -21.12
N GLY A 316 9.97 6.81 -20.31
CA GLY A 316 9.82 6.94 -18.86
C GLY A 316 9.24 8.29 -18.44
N ILE A 317 8.51 8.31 -17.33
CA ILE A 317 7.99 9.53 -16.68
C ILE A 317 8.43 9.53 -15.21
N ALA A 318 9.12 10.60 -14.80
CA ALA A 318 9.36 10.91 -13.41
C ALA A 318 8.23 11.80 -12.86
N ILE A 319 7.70 11.42 -11.70
CA ILE A 319 6.81 12.21 -10.85
C ILE A 319 7.66 13.23 -10.09
N LEU A 320 7.21 14.49 -10.03
CA LEU A 320 7.73 15.50 -9.11
C LEU A 320 6.63 15.82 -8.09
N GLY A 321 6.85 15.37 -6.85
CA GLY A 321 5.98 15.64 -5.71
C GLY A 321 6.52 16.79 -4.86
N LYS A 322 5.61 17.54 -4.23
CA LYS A 322 5.90 18.64 -3.31
C LYS A 322 5.00 18.54 -2.07
N GLN A 323 5.58 18.61 -0.88
CA GLN A 323 4.86 18.64 0.40
C GLN A 323 3.78 19.75 0.45
N ILE A 324 2.57 19.42 0.90
CA ILE A 324 1.43 20.33 1.06
C ILE A 324 1.51 21.06 2.40
N GLU A 325 1.74 20.33 3.50
CA GLU A 325 1.78 20.82 4.90
C GLU A 325 3.02 21.67 5.24
N ALA A 326 3.72 22.21 4.23
CA ALA A 326 5.05 22.78 4.35
C ALA A 326 5.08 24.02 5.27
N THR A 327 5.71 23.88 6.45
CA THR A 327 6.02 25.01 7.33
C THR A 327 7.23 25.81 6.83
N GLN A 328 7.10 27.14 6.79
CA GLN A 328 8.18 28.11 6.56
C GLN A 328 8.97 27.98 5.24
N GLY A 329 8.31 27.50 4.17
CA GLY A 329 8.79 27.71 2.78
C GLY A 329 9.97 26.85 2.31
N MET A 330 10.56 26.03 3.17
CA MET A 330 11.45 24.94 2.73
C MET A 330 10.59 23.82 2.14
N HIS A 331 10.48 23.79 0.81
CA HIS A 331 9.74 22.77 0.10
C HIS A 331 10.57 21.50 -0.04
N ALA A 332 10.30 20.50 0.81
CA ALA A 332 10.77 19.15 0.57
C ALA A 332 10.11 18.63 -0.73
N GLY A 333 10.95 18.45 -1.76
CA GLY A 333 10.57 17.80 -3.00
C GLY A 333 10.88 16.31 -2.93
N HIS A 334 10.06 15.48 -3.57
CA HIS A 334 10.33 14.05 -3.72
C HIS A 334 10.07 13.61 -5.16
N ALA A 335 10.86 12.67 -5.65
CA ALA A 335 10.78 12.17 -7.02
C ALA A 335 10.52 10.67 -7.04
N MET A 336 9.59 10.25 -7.90
CA MET A 336 9.10 8.87 -7.98
C MET A 336 8.96 8.44 -9.45
N ALA A 337 8.96 7.15 -9.75
CA ALA A 337 8.91 6.66 -11.14
C ALA A 337 7.51 6.19 -11.52
N VAL A 338 6.96 6.67 -12.64
CA VAL A 338 5.79 6.03 -13.25
C VAL A 338 6.23 4.75 -13.95
N VAL A 339 5.56 3.65 -13.62
CA VAL A 339 5.80 2.32 -14.18
C VAL A 339 4.81 2.01 -15.30
N GLY A 340 3.61 2.59 -15.24
CA GLY A 340 2.58 2.46 -16.28
C GLY A 340 1.19 2.83 -15.76
N ASN A 341 0.16 2.15 -16.25
CA ASN A 341 -1.25 2.45 -15.98
C ASN A 341 -2.14 1.20 -16.07
N ALA A 342 -3.29 1.21 -15.39
CA ALA A 342 -4.25 0.10 -15.40
C ALA A 342 -5.71 0.59 -15.30
N VAL A 343 -6.64 -0.24 -15.75
CA VAL A 343 -8.09 -0.06 -15.50
C VAL A 343 -8.58 -1.19 -14.63
N THR A 344 -9.06 -0.86 -13.44
CA THR A 344 -9.58 -1.83 -12.46
C THR A 344 -10.90 -2.46 -12.92
N ALA A 345 -11.34 -3.54 -12.27
CA ALA A 345 -12.58 -4.24 -12.61
C ALA A 345 -13.84 -3.34 -12.57
N ASP A 346 -13.86 -2.37 -11.67
CA ASP A 346 -14.89 -1.35 -11.47
C ASP A 346 -14.66 -0.04 -12.27
N ASN A 347 -13.80 -0.09 -13.29
CA ASN A 347 -13.50 0.97 -14.25
C ASN A 347 -12.67 2.16 -13.73
N GLN A 348 -12.04 2.08 -12.56
CA GLN A 348 -11.14 3.13 -12.09
C GLN A 348 -9.87 3.14 -12.95
N GLN A 349 -9.52 4.31 -13.47
CA GLN A 349 -8.26 4.56 -14.15
C GLN A 349 -7.19 4.83 -13.09
N VAL A 350 -6.13 4.02 -13.06
CA VAL A 350 -5.03 4.19 -12.10
C VAL A 350 -3.68 4.29 -12.81
N ILE A 351 -2.80 5.10 -12.25
CA ILE A 351 -1.38 5.17 -12.60
C ILE A 351 -0.61 4.23 -11.67
N VAL A 352 0.22 3.38 -12.26
CA VAL A 352 1.12 2.47 -11.55
C VAL A 352 2.45 3.17 -11.35
N PHE A 353 2.91 3.32 -10.11
CA PHE A 353 4.16 4.01 -9.80
C PHE A 353 4.99 3.29 -8.74
N TRP A 354 6.26 3.67 -8.66
CA TRP A 354 7.23 3.24 -7.66
C TRP A 354 7.80 4.46 -6.93
N ASN A 355 7.67 4.48 -5.60
CA ASN A 355 8.38 5.40 -4.74
C ASN A 355 9.75 4.79 -4.40
N PRO A 356 10.89 5.50 -4.55
CA PRO A 356 12.22 4.98 -4.21
C PRO A 356 12.39 4.38 -2.80
N TRP A 357 11.57 4.77 -1.82
CA TRP A 357 11.58 4.15 -0.48
C TRP A 357 10.90 2.78 -0.44
N ASP A 358 10.00 2.48 -1.37
CA ASP A 358 9.22 1.24 -1.42
C ASP A 358 10.00 0.11 -2.12
N ARG A 359 9.71 -1.16 -1.77
CA ARG A 359 10.20 -2.34 -2.50
C ARG A 359 9.24 -2.83 -3.59
N ASP A 360 8.08 -2.19 -3.69
CA ASP A 360 6.92 -2.65 -4.44
C ASP A 360 6.24 -1.49 -5.18
N TYR A 361 5.24 -1.82 -5.99
CA TYR A 361 4.45 -0.85 -6.73
C TYR A 361 3.28 -0.29 -5.93
N SER A 362 2.80 0.88 -6.35
CA SER A 362 1.63 1.57 -5.82
C SER A 362 0.67 1.93 -6.95
N LEU A 363 -0.64 1.94 -6.66
CA LEU A 363 -1.67 2.42 -7.58
C LEU A 363 -2.23 3.78 -7.10
N GLN A 364 -2.09 4.81 -7.92
CA GLN A 364 -2.65 6.15 -7.72
C GLN A 364 -3.91 6.31 -8.61
N PRO A 365 -5.04 6.83 -8.10
CA PRO A 365 -6.17 7.23 -8.95
C PRO A 365 -5.73 8.29 -9.96
N ALA A 366 -6.04 8.12 -11.24
CA ALA A 366 -5.57 9.01 -12.30
C ALA A 366 -6.20 10.42 -12.28
N ASP A 367 -7.14 10.66 -11.36
CA ASP A 367 -7.80 11.94 -11.09
C ASP A 367 -7.51 12.49 -9.68
N SER A 368 -6.57 11.89 -8.94
CA SER A 368 -6.07 12.37 -7.64
C SER A 368 -4.60 12.75 -7.75
N ASN A 369 -4.30 14.04 -7.57
CA ASN A 369 -2.93 14.57 -7.62
C ASN A 369 -2.25 14.61 -6.24
N VAL A 370 -2.85 14.00 -5.23
CA VAL A 370 -2.34 13.91 -3.85
C VAL A 370 -1.78 12.51 -3.60
N ILE A 371 -0.49 12.43 -3.29
CA ILE A 371 0.19 11.18 -2.91
C ILE A 371 0.49 11.25 -1.40
N PRO A 372 -0.14 10.41 -0.56
CA PRO A 372 0.20 10.36 0.86
C PRO A 372 1.60 9.78 1.05
N VAL A 373 2.40 10.39 1.92
CA VAL A 373 3.78 10.02 2.18
C VAL A 373 4.10 9.87 3.66
N SER A 374 5.32 9.45 3.91
CA SER A 374 5.70 8.58 5.02
C SER A 374 6.09 9.26 6.33
N ASN A 375 6.11 10.59 6.32
CA ASN A 375 6.19 11.44 7.50
C ASN A 375 4.80 11.89 7.99
N GLY A 376 3.72 11.33 7.42
CA GLY A 376 2.33 11.66 7.71
C GLY A 376 1.85 12.94 7.04
N ASP A 377 2.49 13.34 5.94
CA ASP A 377 2.15 14.51 5.12
C ASP A 377 1.71 14.06 3.72
N HIS A 378 1.15 14.98 2.94
CA HIS A 378 0.65 14.75 1.60
C HIS A 378 1.52 15.48 0.57
N TYR A 379 1.84 14.82 -0.55
CA TYR A 379 2.64 15.41 -1.63
C TYR A 379 1.77 15.65 -2.86
N HIS A 380 1.66 16.91 -3.27
CA HIS A 380 1.03 17.31 -4.51
C HIS A 380 1.94 16.96 -5.71
N TRP A 381 1.42 16.21 -6.68
CA TRP A 381 2.06 15.94 -7.97
C TRP A 381 1.96 17.20 -8.85
N TYR A 382 2.86 18.16 -8.60
CA TYR A 382 2.88 19.47 -9.25
C TYR A 382 3.50 19.46 -10.66
N GLY A 383 4.24 18.42 -11.03
CA GLY A 383 4.89 18.32 -12.32
C GLY A 383 5.54 16.97 -12.61
N SER A 384 6.13 16.86 -13.79
CA SER A 384 6.84 15.66 -14.23
C SER A 384 8.05 15.99 -15.11
N VAL A 385 9.04 15.11 -15.13
CA VAL A 385 10.02 15.06 -16.22
C VAL A 385 9.70 13.83 -17.07
N VAL A 386 9.35 14.05 -18.33
CA VAL A 386 8.85 13.03 -19.25
C VAL A 386 9.87 12.73 -20.34
N GLY A 387 9.88 11.50 -20.88
CA GLY A 387 10.69 11.12 -22.04
C GLY A 387 11.97 10.33 -21.75
N PHE A 388 12.10 9.73 -20.55
CA PHE A 388 13.25 8.88 -20.15
C PHE A 388 13.31 7.54 -20.88
#